data_AF-A0A821WBH5-F1
#
_entry.id   AF-A0A821WBH5-F1
#
_cell.length_a   1.000
_cell.length_b   1.000
_cell.length_c   1.000
_cell.angle_alpha   90.00
_cell.angle_beta   90.00
_cell.angle_gamma   90.00
#
_symmetry.space_group_name_H-M   'P 1'
#
loop_
_entity.id
_entity.type
_entity.pdbx_description
1 polymer ?
#
loop_
_entity_poly.entity_id
_entity_poly.type
_entity_poly.pdbx_seq_one_letter_code
_entity_poly.pdbx_strand_id
1 'polypeptide(L)' 'MRHFQAQHNVEPSYVNMLDPDLTEYGFEQGSKITFDDDQLELIICSPLSRTIQTYLSIFNRTERRRQIPFKLDADLQ' A
#
# COMPACT_ATOMS: atom_id res chain seq x y z
N MET A 1 -1.68 -7.61 3.71
CA MET A 1 -0.23 -7.33 3.63
C MET A 1 0.10 -6.15 4.54
N ARG A 2 1.25 -6.13 5.23
CA ARG A 2 1.68 -4.95 6.01
C ARG A 2 2.08 -3.82 5.04
N HIS A 3 1.79 -2.57 5.37
CA HIS A 3 2.26 -1.44 4.57
C HIS A 3 3.79 -1.43 4.47
N PHE A 4 4.31 -0.90 3.35
CA PHE A 4 5.73 -0.64 3.17
C PHE A 4 6.21 0.51 4.03
N GLN A 5 7.52 0.81 3.97
CA GLN A 5 8.10 1.87 4.76
C GLN A 5 7.40 3.22 4.52
N ALA A 6 6.85 3.78 5.59
CA ALA A 6 6.24 5.10 5.64
C ALA A 6 7.16 6.12 6.33
N GLN A 7 6.86 7.40 6.18
CA GLN A 7 7.66 8.50 6.76
C GLN A 7 7.94 8.29 8.27
N HIS A 8 6.92 7.87 9.04
CA HIS A 8 7.05 7.60 10.48
C HIS A 8 7.99 6.44 10.84
N ASN A 9 8.33 5.56 9.88
CA ASN A 9 9.24 4.44 10.12
C ASN A 9 10.71 4.85 10.07
N VAL A 10 11.03 5.99 9.46
CA VAL A 10 12.42 6.41 9.20
C VAL A 10 12.90 7.39 10.25
N GLU A 11 12.08 8.36 10.63
CA GLU A 11 12.46 9.37 11.62
C GLU A 11 11.56 9.40 12.85
N PRO A 12 12.12 9.31 14.08
CA PRO A 12 11.34 9.39 15.31
C PRO A 12 10.57 10.69 15.47
N SER A 13 11.02 11.79 14.84
CA SER A 13 10.31 13.07 14.83
C SER A 13 8.96 13.01 14.11
N TYR A 14 8.76 12.02 13.24
CA TYR A 14 7.51 11.79 12.52
C TYR A 14 6.56 10.81 13.23
N VAL A 15 6.85 10.39 14.47
CA VAL A 15 5.97 9.50 15.24
C VAL A 15 4.56 10.05 15.43
N ASN A 16 4.42 11.38 15.48
CA ASN A 16 3.13 12.07 15.62
C ASN A 16 2.53 12.52 14.27
N MET A 17 3.14 12.15 13.14
CA MET A 17 2.61 12.48 11.84
C MET A 17 1.29 11.73 11.62
N LEU A 18 0.22 12.47 11.38
CA LEU A 18 -1.09 11.89 11.06
C LEU A 18 -1.07 11.35 9.64
N ASP A 19 -1.54 10.11 9.49
CA ASP A 19 -1.62 9.36 8.23
C ASP A 19 -0.44 9.57 7.25
N PRO A 20 0.77 9.16 7.65
CA PRO A 20 1.97 9.40 6.86
C PRO A 20 1.99 8.56 5.59
N ASP A 21 2.49 9.17 4.51
CA ASP A 21 2.75 8.53 3.22
C ASP A 21 3.92 7.54 3.27
N LEU A 22 4.00 6.69 2.23
CA LEU A 22 5.18 5.89 1.92
C LEU A 22 6.38 6.77 1.59
N THR A 23 7.57 6.29 1.96
CA THR A 23 8.82 6.86 1.45
C THR A 23 9.08 6.40 0.02
N GLU A 24 10.02 7.05 -0.67
CA GLU A 24 10.50 6.59 -1.98
C GLU A 24 10.95 5.13 -1.92
N TYR A 25 11.71 4.76 -0.88
CA TYR A 25 12.09 3.38 -0.62
C TYR A 25 10.87 2.46 -0.41
N GLY A 26 9.82 2.94 0.27
CA GLY A 26 8.56 2.20 0.40
C GLY A 26 7.89 1.88 -0.94
N PHE A 27 7.91 2.80 -1.90
CA PHE A 27 7.45 2.54 -3.27
C PHE A 27 8.35 1.53 -4.00
N GLU A 28 9.67 1.60 -3.81
CA GLU A 28 10.60 0.60 -4.36
C GLU A 28 10.40 -0.80 -3.76
N GLN A 29 10.02 -0.91 -2.48
CA GLN A 29 9.66 -2.21 -1.90
C GLN A 29 8.51 -2.83 -2.68
N GLY A 30 7.52 -2.01 -3.05
CA GLY A 30 6.46 -2.38 -3.99
C GLY A 30 7.03 -2.95 -5.27
N SER A 31 7.89 -2.20 -5.97
CA SER A 31 8.46 -2.56 -7.29
C SER A 31 9.04 -3.98 -7.33
N LYS A 32 9.60 -4.44 -6.21
CA LYS A 32 10.27 -5.74 -6.05
C LYS A 32 9.31 -6.90 -5.76
N ILE A 33 8.06 -6.63 -5.38
CA ILE A 33 7.08 -7.68 -5.15
C ILE A 33 6.55 -8.21 -6.47
N THR A 34 6.76 -9.50 -6.69
CA THR A 34 6.02 -10.32 -7.65
C THR A 34 4.88 -11.01 -6.91
N PHE A 35 3.67 -10.80 -7.39
CA PHE A 35 2.47 -11.44 -6.90
C PHE A 35 1.89 -12.25 -8.05
N ASP A 36 1.60 -13.53 -7.81
CA ASP A 36 0.76 -14.31 -8.72
C ASP A 36 -0.69 -13.90 -8.45
N ASP A 37 -1.17 -13.02 -9.33
CA ASP A 37 -2.47 -12.35 -9.20
C ASP A 37 -3.52 -12.97 -10.12
N ASP A 38 -3.26 -14.17 -10.66
CA ASP A 38 -4.18 -14.79 -11.61
C ASP A 38 -5.58 -15.04 -11.03
N GLN A 39 -5.65 -15.22 -9.71
CA GLN A 39 -6.89 -15.45 -8.96
C GLN A 39 -7.25 -14.29 -8.01
N LEU A 40 -6.61 -13.12 -8.13
CA LEU A 40 -6.89 -12.01 -7.22
C LEU A 40 -8.18 -11.28 -7.64
N GLU A 41 -9.24 -11.45 -6.85
CA GLU A 41 -10.58 -10.91 -7.16
C GLU A 41 -10.94 -9.64 -6.37
N LEU A 42 -10.24 -9.34 -5.29
CA LEU A 42 -10.55 -8.20 -4.40
C LEU A 42 -9.33 -7.79 -3.59
N ILE A 43 -9.14 -6.48 -3.46
CA ILE A 43 -8.18 -5.87 -2.53
C ILE A 43 -8.96 -5.12 -1.44
N ILE A 44 -8.67 -5.42 -0.18
CA ILE A 44 -9.25 -4.72 0.98
C ILE A 44 -8.11 -4.11 1.80
N CYS A 45 -8.22 -2.84 2.17
CA CYS A 45 -7.23 -2.19 3.03
C CYS A 45 -7.84 -1.13 3.96
N SER A 46 -7.08 -0.74 4.99
CA SER A 46 -7.45 0.41 5.81
C SER A 46 -7.46 1.70 4.99
N PRO A 47 -8.27 2.70 5.36
CA PRO A 47 -8.35 3.99 4.68
C PRO A 47 -7.16 4.91 5.01
N LEU A 48 -5.97 4.34 5.20
CA LEU A 48 -4.72 5.05 5.52
C LEU A 48 -3.86 5.18 4.25
N SER A 49 -3.26 6.33 4.05
CA SER A 49 -2.51 6.67 2.82
C SER A 49 -1.40 5.67 2.54
N ARG A 50 -0.59 5.31 3.55
CA ARG A 50 0.46 4.28 3.42
C ARG A 50 -0.05 2.90 2.99
N THR A 51 -1.23 2.48 3.44
CA THR A 51 -1.78 1.18 3.04
C THR A 51 -2.30 1.25 1.62
N ILE A 52 -3.01 2.32 1.25
CA ILE A 52 -3.49 2.53 -0.11
C ILE A 52 -2.30 2.57 -1.10
N GLN A 53 -1.28 3.37 -0.81
CA GLN A 53 -0.07 3.49 -1.62
C GLN A 53 0.69 2.18 -1.73
N THR A 54 0.75 1.38 -0.65
CA THR A 54 1.35 0.04 -0.69
C THR A 54 0.68 -0.81 -1.77
N TYR A 55 -0.65 -0.89 -1.77
CA TYR A 55 -1.35 -1.68 -2.78
C TYR A 55 -1.22 -1.10 -4.19
N LEU A 56 -1.33 0.22 -4.35
CA LEU A 56 -1.15 0.87 -5.65
C LEU A 56 0.26 0.61 -6.23
N SER A 57 1.30 0.59 -5.38
CA SER A 57 2.67 0.32 -5.82
C SER A 57 2.86 -1.09 -6.42
N ILE A 58 2.02 -2.05 -6.02
CA ILE A 58 2.07 -3.45 -6.48
C ILE A 58 1.12 -3.66 -7.68
N PHE A 59 -0.11 -3.15 -7.57
CA PHE A 59 -1.21 -3.50 -8.47
C PHE A 59 -1.51 -2.44 -9.53
N ASN A 60 -0.99 -1.21 -9.45
CA ASN A 60 -1.24 -0.20 -10.50
C ASN A 60 -0.34 -0.33 -11.76
N ARG A 61 0.30 -1.50 -11.96
CA ARG A 61 1.32 -1.69 -13.00
C ARG A 61 0.80 -2.17 -14.33
N THR A 62 -0.30 -2.91 -14.34
CA THR A 62 -0.89 -3.48 -15.55
C THR A 62 -2.37 -3.15 -15.60
N GLU A 63 -2.92 -3.09 -16.81
CA GLU A 63 -4.33 -2.74 -16.99
C GLU A 63 -5.26 -3.75 -16.30
N ARG A 64 -4.92 -5.05 -16.37
CA ARG A 64 -5.66 -6.09 -15.65
C ARG A 64 -5.71 -5.83 -14.15
N ARG A 65 -4.57 -5.51 -13.54
CA ARG A 65 -4.49 -5.30 -12.08
C ARG A 65 -5.23 -4.06 -11.61
N ARG A 66 -5.36 -3.04 -12.46
CA ARG A 66 -6.18 -1.84 -12.17
C ARG A 66 -7.68 -2.13 -12.12
N GLN A 67 -8.13 -3.21 -12.74
CA GLN A 67 -9.54 -3.59 -12.74
C GLN A 67 -9.94 -4.39 -11.50
N ILE A 68 -8.98 -4.82 -10.68
CA ILE A 68 -9.27 -5.56 -9.45
C ILE A 68 -10.02 -4.61 -8.50
N PRO A 69 -11.23 -4.97 -8.04
CA PRO A 69 -11.99 -4.19 -7.08
C PRO A 69 -11.15 -3.82 -5.86
N PHE A 70 -11.24 -2.56 -5.46
CA PHE A 70 -10.49 -2.00 -4.34
C PHE A 70 -11.46 -1.44 -3.30
N LYS A 71 -11.46 -2.02 -2.10
CA LYS A 71 -12.35 -1.63 -1.00
C LYS A 71 -11.54 -1.08 0.17
N LEU A 72 -12.02 0.03 0.71
CA LEU A 72 -11.54 0.57 1.98
C LEU A 72 -12.40 0.04 3.12
N ASP A 73 -11.74 -0.38 4.20
CA ASP A 73 -12.40 -0.90 5.40
C ASP A 73 -11.78 -0.25 6.64
N ALA A 74 -12.58 0.51 7.39
CA ALA A 74 -12.11 1.25 8.56
C ALA A 74 -11.71 0.34 9.73
N ASP A 75 -12.21 -0.90 9.76
CA ASP A 75 -11.92 -1.85 10.83
C ASP A 75 -10.51 -2.49 10.71
N LEU A 76 -9.76 -2.14 9.65
CA LEU A 76 -8.39 -2.61 9.40
C LEU A 76 -7.28 -1.67 9.89
N GLN A 77 -7.62 -0.63 10.67
CA GLN A 77 -6.65 0.34 11.21
C GLN A 77 -5.84 -0.19 12.39
#